data_AF-A0A7C1IR29-F1
#
_entry.id   AF-A0A7C1IR29-F1
#
_cell.length_a   1.000
_cell.length_b   1.000
_cell.length_c   1.000
_cell.angle_alpha   90.00
_cell.angle_beta   90.00
_cell.angle_gamma   90.00
#
_symmetry.space_group_name_H-M   'P 1'
#
loop_
_entity.id
_entity.type
_entity.pdbx_description
1 polymer ?
#
loop_
_entity_poly.entity_id
_entity_poly.type
_entity_poly.pdbx_seq_one_letter_code
_entity_poly.pdbx_strand_id
1 'polypeptide(L)'
;MKDLYNRVTVQNSKPFWVTLYPTEFWDVTSQCPPKIFVKALRKPTEAEISAPVFLALAYGARGISYWHFSSYYNEGGPCAQSSTAEPGFKKLATNPDLGIMQPSILSQVFPCPPCSTYDSPSEWGGYRGRGLIDWNGTTWVPNDKWFWTKNVNDKVKKIGPTLLNLTWQNAGSIQNAAAVTGGFISSASTSPYGIDTAYVELAFFSAISDTNYFMLVNRRVKGAEVQDVTVGINRTGLYTITDLITDSALIVGNSCGTGFTFKTRLNPGEGKFFKLTPFSGNLHGLAAIDSVCTELTADGDVTVPSGRQMNFRSASKLKFVANTDVLGSGRSTSKGEFVVKGTVVASGNPSNPVVFKSAAASPGEEDWYGVRVEPGGSFKPTRAEFKNAYCGIDYRNSAADVVQNCLFQDNYMYGVRDSLNDNLIINRSRFDHAGVYGVYLDLANATVSEDTFYNVSMAINAYKSYGQIRNNVITTTTSGFFNAIFGFRAEGQVPSPGTQKATFSNDSISGVFDEAAVIANGGVVVESCRIWTKLPAILPDPVPLSIGIMGLGTKATTVRNTTVKMYSSSTSTVPAIQVA
;
A
#
# COMPACT_ATOMS: atom_id res chain seq x y z
N MET A 1 18.66 25.46 -25.12
CA MET A 1 18.90 24.42 -24.08
C MET A 1 20.40 24.19 -23.86
N LYS A 2 21.17 23.75 -24.86
CA LYS A 2 22.64 23.54 -24.74
C LYS A 2 23.44 24.82 -24.41
N ASP A 3 22.98 25.97 -24.90
CA ASP A 3 23.61 27.27 -24.63
C ASP A 3 23.20 27.91 -23.29
N LEU A 4 22.12 27.40 -22.68
CA LEU A 4 21.64 27.80 -21.35
C LEU A 4 22.43 27.08 -20.24
N TYR A 5 22.84 25.84 -20.51
CA TYR A 5 23.65 25.00 -19.64
C TYR A 5 25.01 25.65 -19.29
N ASN A 6 25.62 26.36 -20.24
CA ASN A 6 26.94 26.98 -20.05
C ASN A 6 26.92 28.30 -19.24
N ARG A 7 25.74 28.86 -18.96
CA ARG A 7 25.61 30.17 -18.28
C ARG A 7 25.18 30.09 -16.81
N VAL A 8 24.84 28.90 -16.30
CA VAL A 8 24.34 28.68 -14.92
C VAL A 8 25.46 28.25 -13.94
N THR A 9 26.69 28.11 -14.43
CA THR A 9 27.84 27.56 -13.68
C THR A 9 28.46 28.47 -12.61
N VAL A 10 27.89 29.64 -12.31
CA VAL A 10 28.50 30.62 -11.38
C VAL A 10 27.50 31.15 -10.35
N GLN A 11 27.03 30.31 -9.41
CA GLN A 11 26.58 30.79 -8.10
C GLN A 11 26.49 29.63 -7.09
N ASN A 12 27.58 29.41 -6.35
CA ASN A 12 27.79 28.25 -5.48
C ASN A 12 27.26 28.42 -4.03
N SER A 13 26.30 29.30 -3.73
CA SER A 13 25.98 29.56 -2.31
C SER A 13 24.60 30.12 -1.95
N LYS A 14 23.60 30.13 -2.84
CA LYS A 14 22.27 30.72 -2.51
C LYS A 14 21.10 29.75 -2.69
N PRO A 15 20.03 29.88 -1.87
CA PRO A 15 18.90 28.95 -1.85
C PRO A 15 18.20 28.89 -3.22
N PHE A 16 17.52 27.79 -3.51
CA PHE A 16 16.71 27.62 -4.71
C PHE A 16 15.49 28.54 -4.65
N TRP A 17 15.24 29.28 -5.73
CA TRP A 17 14.00 30.02 -5.92
C TRP A 17 13.53 29.77 -7.35
N VAL A 18 12.23 29.54 -7.53
CA VAL A 18 11.59 29.59 -8.85
C VAL A 18 10.87 30.93 -8.94
N THR A 19 11.32 31.77 -9.86
CA THR A 19 10.65 33.02 -10.20
C THR A 19 10.00 32.87 -11.57
N LEU A 20 8.66 32.90 -11.61
CA LEU A 20 7.91 32.91 -12.87
C LEU A 20 7.50 34.34 -13.23
N TYR A 21 7.92 34.78 -14.41
CA TYR A 21 7.35 35.95 -15.08
C TYR A 21 6.39 35.46 -16.18
N PRO A 22 5.09 35.72 -16.06
CA PRO A 22 4.09 35.09 -16.92
C PRO A 22 3.87 35.87 -18.20
N THR A 23 3.81 35.15 -19.30
CA THR A 23 3.23 35.62 -20.57
C THR A 23 2.99 34.39 -21.52
N GLU A 24 2.74 34.56 -22.83
CA GLU A 24 2.19 33.55 -23.76
C GLU A 24 3.15 33.18 -24.94
N PHE A 25 2.89 32.08 -25.68
CA PHE A 25 3.74 31.57 -26.79
C PHE A 25 3.10 31.81 -28.18
N TRP A 26 3.92 32.08 -29.22
CA TRP A 26 3.55 32.02 -30.65
C TRP A 26 4.45 31.02 -31.40
N ASP A 27 3.88 30.32 -32.38
CA ASP A 27 4.60 29.56 -33.42
C ASP A 27 4.44 30.32 -34.75
N VAL A 28 5.55 30.50 -35.48
CA VAL A 28 5.59 31.28 -36.73
C VAL A 28 5.90 30.31 -37.86
N THR A 29 4.89 30.00 -38.67
CA THR A 29 5.12 29.53 -40.04
C THR A 29 4.48 30.51 -41.01
N SER A 30 5.25 30.79 -42.04
CA SER A 30 5.19 31.95 -42.93
C SER A 30 4.03 31.93 -43.94
N GLN A 31 3.56 33.14 -44.28
CA GLN A 31 2.76 33.52 -45.47
C GLN A 31 1.25 33.19 -45.46
N CYS A 32 0.38 34.13 -45.06
CA CYS A 32 -0.87 34.51 -45.77
C CYS A 32 -1.73 35.60 -45.05
N PRO A 33 -2.65 36.32 -45.77
CA PRO A 33 -3.25 37.61 -45.40
C PRO A 33 -4.52 37.51 -44.50
N PRO A 34 -5.13 38.63 -44.05
CA PRO A 34 -5.75 38.76 -42.74
C PRO A 34 -7.20 38.29 -42.76
N LYS A 35 -7.48 37.15 -42.14
CA LYS A 35 -8.73 36.78 -41.48
C LYS A 35 -8.58 35.33 -41.03
N ILE A 36 -9.02 35.04 -39.80
CA ILE A 36 -8.99 33.74 -39.13
C ILE A 36 -7.64 33.43 -38.48
N PHE A 37 -7.40 33.90 -37.25
CA PHE A 37 -6.65 33.14 -36.22
C PHE A 37 -6.94 33.73 -34.83
N VAL A 38 -8.11 33.42 -34.25
CA VAL A 38 -8.25 33.44 -32.79
C VAL A 38 -8.20 32.00 -32.31
N LYS A 39 -7.02 31.37 -32.37
CA LYS A 39 -6.77 30.25 -31.47
C LYS A 39 -6.48 30.89 -30.12
N ALA A 40 -7.51 30.94 -29.27
CA ALA A 40 -7.41 31.45 -27.91
C ALA A 40 -6.23 30.80 -27.20
N LEU A 41 -5.28 31.63 -26.78
CA LEU A 41 -4.14 31.22 -25.96
C LEU A 41 -4.70 30.79 -24.59
N ARG A 42 -4.29 29.63 -24.11
CA ARG A 42 -4.72 29.11 -22.81
C ARG A 42 -3.68 29.41 -21.74
N LYS A 43 -4.15 29.60 -20.50
CA LYS A 43 -3.29 29.66 -19.32
C LYS A 43 -2.45 28.36 -19.19
N PRO A 44 -1.20 28.44 -18.70
CA PRO A 44 -0.45 27.24 -18.38
C PRO A 44 -1.14 26.47 -17.24
N THR A 45 -0.97 25.17 -17.20
CA THR A 45 -1.38 24.34 -16.05
C THR A 45 -0.28 24.30 -15.00
N GLU A 46 -0.62 23.86 -13.78
CA GLU A 46 0.38 23.61 -12.73
C GLU A 46 1.48 22.64 -13.17
N ALA A 47 1.12 21.61 -13.94
CA ALA A 47 2.06 20.63 -14.45
C ALA A 47 3.06 21.26 -15.44
N GLU A 48 2.60 22.19 -16.29
CA GLU A 48 3.45 22.94 -17.22
C GLU A 48 4.42 23.89 -16.53
N ILE A 49 4.05 24.36 -15.34
CA ILE A 49 4.93 25.14 -14.47
C ILE A 49 5.94 24.23 -13.74
N SER A 50 5.48 23.07 -13.26
CA SER A 50 6.27 22.17 -12.42
C SER A 50 7.34 21.41 -13.21
N ALA A 51 7.00 20.90 -14.39
CA ALA A 51 7.89 20.00 -15.14
C ALA A 51 9.25 20.65 -15.48
N PRO A 52 9.32 21.89 -16.01
CA PRO A 52 10.60 22.52 -16.32
C PRO A 52 11.49 22.71 -15.09
N VAL A 53 10.91 22.97 -13.92
CA VAL A 53 11.66 23.13 -12.66
C VAL A 53 12.31 21.81 -12.26
N PHE A 54 11.53 20.73 -12.16
CA PHE A 54 12.08 19.44 -11.78
C PHE A 54 13.03 18.88 -12.84
N LEU A 55 12.81 19.16 -14.13
CA LEU A 55 13.75 18.81 -15.19
C LEU A 55 15.09 19.52 -15.02
N ALA A 56 15.10 20.82 -14.74
CA ALA A 56 16.34 21.54 -14.50
C ALA A 56 17.11 20.96 -13.30
N LEU A 57 16.39 20.63 -12.21
CA LEU A 57 17.00 20.01 -11.02
C LEU A 57 17.56 18.61 -11.31
N ALA A 58 16.84 17.78 -12.06
CA ALA A 58 17.30 16.47 -12.48
C ALA A 58 18.62 16.56 -13.27
N TYR A 59 18.76 17.56 -14.14
CA TYR A 59 19.99 17.81 -14.91
C TYR A 59 21.07 18.61 -14.14
N GLY A 60 21.00 18.63 -12.81
CA GLY A 60 22.09 19.11 -11.96
C GLY A 60 22.13 20.63 -11.77
N ALA A 61 21.07 21.35 -12.11
CA ALA A 61 21.01 22.79 -11.83
C ALA A 61 21.10 23.06 -10.32
N ARG A 62 22.09 23.88 -9.91
CA ARG A 62 22.35 24.27 -8.52
C ARG A 62 21.77 25.65 -8.16
N GLY A 63 20.63 26.02 -8.75
CA GLY A 63 20.04 27.35 -8.57
C GLY A 63 19.08 27.76 -9.68
N ILE A 64 18.48 28.95 -9.51
CA ILE A 64 17.26 29.48 -10.14
C ILE A 64 17.16 29.22 -11.65
N SER A 65 16.04 28.59 -12.07
CA SER A 65 15.53 28.74 -13.43
C SER A 65 14.45 29.83 -13.44
N TYR A 66 14.70 30.91 -14.16
CA TYR A 66 13.68 31.90 -14.51
C TYR A 66 13.25 31.65 -15.95
N TRP A 67 11.95 31.78 -16.21
CA TRP A 67 11.42 31.79 -17.57
C TRP A 67 10.78 33.16 -17.81
N HIS A 68 11.25 33.83 -18.86
CA HIS A 68 10.46 34.79 -19.60
C HIS A 68 9.63 33.98 -20.58
N PHE A 69 8.33 33.91 -20.38
CA PHE A 69 7.48 33.81 -21.54
C PHE A 69 7.47 35.24 -22.18
N SER A 70 7.08 35.45 -23.46
CA SER A 70 6.85 36.80 -24.03
C SER A 70 5.38 37.28 -23.98
N SER A 71 5.10 38.55 -23.62
CA SER A 71 3.76 39.13 -23.81
C SER A 71 3.85 40.02 -25.03
N TYR A 72 3.00 39.78 -26.00
CA TYR A 72 2.87 40.71 -27.10
C TYR A 72 2.04 41.90 -26.61
N TYR A 73 2.72 43.04 -26.47
CA TYR A 73 2.11 44.36 -26.50
C TYR A 73 2.03 44.72 -27.98
N ASN A 74 0.84 44.79 -28.54
CA ASN A 74 0.63 45.55 -29.76
C ASN A 74 -0.82 46.01 -29.79
N GLU A 75 -1.02 47.31 -29.56
CA GLU A 75 -1.77 48.17 -30.47
C GLU A 75 -1.11 49.56 -30.49
N GLY A 76 -0.37 49.87 -31.57
CA GLY A 76 -0.48 51.13 -32.30
C GLY A 76 -0.33 52.51 -31.63
N GLY A 77 0.41 52.69 -30.53
CA GLY A 77 0.72 54.04 -29.99
C GLY A 77 2.19 54.19 -29.59
N PRO A 78 2.85 55.34 -29.83
CA PRO A 78 4.26 55.50 -29.51
C PRO A 78 4.45 55.46 -27.98
N CYS A 79 5.26 54.50 -27.52
CA CYS A 79 5.94 54.53 -26.23
C CYS A 79 5.07 54.48 -24.95
N ALA A 80 4.36 53.37 -24.70
CA ALA A 80 3.91 53.05 -23.34
C ALA A 80 4.98 52.21 -22.61
N GLN A 81 6.01 52.87 -22.08
CA GLN A 81 6.96 52.31 -21.13
C GLN A 81 6.55 52.72 -19.71
N SER A 82 6.10 51.78 -18.86
CA SER A 82 5.90 52.07 -17.44
C SER A 82 7.17 51.74 -16.65
N SER A 83 7.85 52.79 -16.18
CA SER A 83 9.07 52.74 -15.38
C SER A 83 8.81 52.64 -13.86
N THR A 84 7.79 51.91 -13.45
CA THR A 84 7.56 51.65 -12.01
C THR A 84 7.25 50.17 -11.82
N ALA A 85 7.99 49.52 -10.93
CA ALA A 85 7.53 48.29 -10.32
C ALA A 85 6.09 48.53 -9.85
N GLU A 86 5.13 47.77 -10.38
CA GLU A 86 3.72 47.94 -10.07
C GLU A 86 3.54 48.11 -8.55
N PRO A 87 2.75 49.09 -8.07
CA PRO A 87 2.55 49.34 -6.63
C PRO A 87 2.12 48.10 -5.83
N GLY A 88 1.52 47.09 -6.48
CA GLY A 88 1.19 45.79 -5.88
C GLY A 88 2.40 44.95 -5.49
N PHE A 89 3.50 44.99 -6.26
CA PHE A 89 4.71 44.21 -5.98
C PHE A 89 5.45 44.70 -4.72
N LYS A 90 5.46 46.02 -4.46
CA LYS A 90 6.06 46.58 -3.23
C LYS A 90 5.25 46.26 -1.97
N LYS A 91 3.91 46.09 -2.07
CA LYS A 91 3.06 45.72 -0.93
C LYS A 91 3.12 44.23 -0.57
N LEU A 92 3.42 43.35 -1.53
CA LEU A 92 3.56 41.90 -1.28
C LEU A 92 4.93 41.54 -0.70
N ALA A 93 5.98 42.33 -0.99
CA ALA A 93 7.35 42.12 -0.50
C ALA A 93 7.52 42.29 1.02
N THR A 94 6.57 42.94 1.71
CA THR A 94 6.59 43.14 3.17
C THR A 94 5.78 42.10 3.95
N ASN A 95 5.14 41.14 3.26
CA ASN A 95 4.39 40.08 3.92
C ASN A 95 5.32 38.88 4.20
N PRO A 96 5.59 38.54 5.47
CA PRO A 96 6.47 37.44 5.83
C PRO A 96 5.98 36.08 5.30
N ASP A 97 4.69 35.93 4.99
CA ASP A 97 4.11 34.70 4.42
C ASP A 97 4.33 34.56 2.90
N LEU A 98 4.83 35.61 2.23
CA LEU A 98 4.98 35.70 0.76
C LEU A 98 6.43 35.67 0.28
N GLY A 99 7.36 35.14 1.09
CA GLY A 99 8.79 35.01 0.81
C GLY A 99 9.12 34.16 -0.43
N ILE A 100 8.90 34.72 -1.62
CA ILE A 100 9.23 34.16 -2.95
C ILE A 100 10.31 34.97 -3.67
N MET A 101 10.80 36.09 -3.12
CA MET A 101 11.97 36.79 -3.70
C MET A 101 12.92 37.30 -2.61
N GLN A 102 14.23 37.10 -2.80
CA GLN A 102 15.24 37.86 -2.05
C GLN A 102 15.20 39.34 -2.48
N PRO A 103 15.30 40.30 -1.53
CA PRO A 103 15.41 41.72 -1.84
C PRO A 103 16.58 42.08 -2.76
N SER A 104 17.64 41.26 -2.79
CA SER A 104 18.86 41.50 -3.58
C SER A 104 18.69 41.28 -5.09
N ILE A 105 17.60 40.65 -5.54
CA ILE A 105 17.28 40.52 -6.98
C ILE A 105 16.51 41.76 -7.48
N LEU A 106 15.87 42.53 -6.59
CA LEU A 106 15.17 43.76 -6.93
C LEU A 106 16.11 44.92 -7.32
N SER A 107 17.42 44.81 -7.06
CA SER A 107 18.38 45.89 -7.30
C SER A 107 19.07 45.83 -8.67
N GLN A 108 18.90 44.76 -9.45
CA GLN A 108 19.41 44.71 -10.83
C GLN A 108 18.38 45.32 -11.79
N VAL A 109 18.19 46.63 -11.66
CA VAL A 109 17.43 47.45 -12.61
C VAL A 109 18.35 47.72 -13.80
N PHE A 110 18.03 47.16 -14.98
CA PHE A 110 18.67 47.58 -16.22
C PHE A 110 18.30 49.04 -16.50
N PRO A 111 19.26 49.97 -16.65
CA PRO A 111 18.95 51.38 -16.80
C PRO A 111 18.39 51.65 -18.21
N CYS A 112 17.19 52.22 -18.26
CA CYS A 112 16.67 52.90 -19.46
C CYS A 112 16.19 54.31 -19.03
N PRO A 113 16.35 55.34 -19.87
CA PRO A 113 16.27 56.75 -19.46
C PRO A 113 14.83 57.21 -19.15
N PRO A 114 14.67 58.34 -18.43
CA PRO A 114 13.41 58.69 -17.78
C PRO A 114 12.43 59.43 -18.70
N CYS A 115 11.16 59.02 -18.66
CA CYS A 115 10.02 59.80 -19.16
C CYS A 115 8.85 59.71 -18.16
N SER A 116 8.06 60.79 -18.07
CA SER A 116 7.12 61.14 -17.01
C SER A 116 5.68 60.62 -17.18
N THR A 117 5.12 60.10 -16.07
CA THR A 117 3.74 60.21 -15.50
C THR A 117 2.46 59.94 -16.33
N TYR A 118 1.48 59.26 -15.67
CA TYR A 118 0.09 58.86 -16.03
C TYR A 118 -0.02 57.51 -16.80
N ASP A 119 -0.87 56.52 -16.46
CA ASP A 119 -2.30 56.54 -16.11
C ASP A 119 -2.77 55.40 -15.17
N SER A 120 -3.93 55.61 -14.54
CA SER A 120 -4.73 54.62 -13.78
C SER A 120 -5.56 53.69 -14.68
N PRO A 121 -5.76 52.40 -14.32
CA PRO A 121 -6.30 51.37 -15.22
C PRO A 121 -7.84 51.29 -15.21
N SER A 122 -8.55 52.32 -15.68
CA SER A 122 -10.03 52.29 -15.70
C SER A 122 -10.71 52.29 -17.08
N GLU A 123 -9.97 52.42 -18.19
CA GLU A 123 -10.63 52.65 -19.50
C GLU A 123 -10.46 51.57 -20.57
N TRP A 124 -9.74 50.47 -20.28
CA TRP A 124 -9.67 49.32 -21.20
C TRP A 124 -10.27 48.06 -20.57
N GLY A 125 -11.58 47.90 -20.75
CA GLY A 125 -12.33 46.71 -20.35
C GLY A 125 -11.69 45.44 -20.93
N GLY A 126 -11.11 44.61 -20.06
CA GLY A 126 -10.76 43.22 -20.38
C GLY A 126 -9.38 42.73 -19.92
N TYR A 127 -8.45 43.60 -19.53
CA TYR A 127 -7.08 43.17 -19.22
C TYR A 127 -6.91 42.74 -17.76
N ARG A 128 -7.43 41.54 -17.46
CA ARG A 128 -7.16 40.85 -16.19
C ARG A 128 -5.72 40.33 -16.16
N GLY A 129 -4.93 40.85 -15.21
CA GLY A 129 -3.73 40.23 -14.62
C GLY A 129 -2.96 39.22 -15.47
N ARG A 130 -2.08 39.72 -16.36
CA ARG A 130 -1.09 38.91 -17.08
C ARG A 130 0.11 38.59 -16.17
N GLY A 131 -0.17 38.16 -14.93
CA GLY A 131 0.72 38.15 -13.76
C GLY A 131 0.49 36.93 -12.85
N LEU A 132 1.22 36.82 -11.74
CA LEU A 132 0.84 35.91 -10.63
C LEU A 132 -0.30 36.49 -9.77
N ILE A 133 -0.69 37.73 -10.00
CA ILE A 133 -1.76 38.43 -9.31
C ILE A 133 -2.78 38.94 -10.31
N ASP A 134 -4.04 39.00 -9.89
CA ASP A 134 -5.16 39.56 -10.62
C ASP A 134 -5.72 40.77 -9.85
N TRP A 135 -6.19 41.78 -10.58
CA TRP A 135 -6.96 42.88 -10.01
C TRP A 135 -8.41 42.46 -9.88
N ASN A 136 -8.98 42.50 -8.67
CA ASN A 136 -10.38 42.12 -8.43
C ASN A 136 -11.37 43.30 -8.46
N GLY A 137 -10.91 44.50 -8.84
CA GLY A 137 -11.70 45.73 -8.81
C GLY A 137 -11.37 46.66 -7.64
N THR A 138 -10.76 46.14 -6.56
CA THR A 138 -10.43 46.93 -5.35
C THR A 138 -9.00 46.70 -4.85
N THR A 139 -8.45 45.49 -5.02
CA THR A 139 -7.09 45.14 -4.62
C THR A 139 -6.48 44.11 -5.57
N TRP A 140 -5.17 43.96 -5.48
CA TRP A 140 -4.42 42.89 -6.13
C TRP A 140 -4.49 41.63 -5.27
N VAL A 141 -4.96 40.53 -5.86
CA VAL A 141 -5.09 39.23 -5.20
C VAL A 141 -4.28 38.15 -5.94
N PRO A 142 -3.69 37.17 -5.24
CA PRO A 142 -3.06 36.03 -5.89
C PRO A 142 -4.02 35.26 -6.80
N ASN A 143 -3.55 34.86 -7.98
CA ASN A 143 -4.30 33.98 -8.88
C ASN A 143 -3.77 32.53 -8.83
N ASP A 144 -4.40 31.62 -9.57
CA ASP A 144 -4.01 30.19 -9.56
C ASP A 144 -2.51 29.97 -9.85
N LYS A 145 -1.91 30.79 -10.74
CA LYS A 145 -0.49 30.69 -11.09
C LYS A 145 0.41 30.99 -9.90
N TRP A 146 0.02 31.93 -9.03
CA TRP A 146 0.72 32.17 -7.77
C TRP A 146 0.73 30.93 -6.88
N PHE A 147 -0.44 30.32 -6.68
CA PHE A 147 -0.56 29.13 -5.83
C PHE A 147 0.21 27.93 -6.40
N TRP A 148 0.16 27.71 -7.71
CA TRP A 148 0.96 26.68 -8.38
C TRP A 148 2.47 26.93 -8.23
N THR A 149 2.91 28.17 -8.44
CA THR A 149 4.32 28.56 -8.27
C THR A 149 4.76 28.38 -6.82
N LYS A 150 3.92 28.79 -5.87
CA LYS A 150 4.16 28.61 -4.44
C LYS A 150 4.31 27.12 -4.10
N ASN A 151 3.41 26.27 -4.57
CA ASN A 151 3.47 24.82 -4.35
C ASN A 151 4.79 24.22 -4.84
N VAL A 152 5.23 24.55 -6.06
CA VAL A 152 6.53 24.10 -6.58
C VAL A 152 7.69 24.64 -5.75
N ASN A 153 7.66 25.91 -5.38
CA ASN A 153 8.67 26.52 -4.52
C ASN A 153 8.75 25.85 -3.15
N ASP A 154 7.63 25.47 -2.53
CA ASP A 154 7.61 24.80 -1.24
C ASP A 154 8.27 23.42 -1.32
N LYS A 155 8.02 22.67 -2.41
CA LYS A 155 8.70 21.39 -2.69
C LYS A 155 10.20 21.59 -2.88
N VAL A 156 10.60 22.58 -3.67
CA VAL A 156 12.01 22.90 -3.94
C VAL A 156 12.75 23.37 -2.68
N LYS A 157 12.11 24.21 -1.85
CA LYS A 157 12.65 24.65 -0.56
C LYS A 157 12.94 23.45 0.37
N LYS A 158 12.09 22.43 0.34
CA LYS A 158 12.26 21.22 1.14
C LYS A 158 13.46 20.38 0.72
N ILE A 159 13.62 20.11 -0.57
CA ILE A 159 14.71 19.24 -1.08
C ILE A 159 16.02 19.99 -1.34
N GLY A 160 15.96 21.31 -1.45
CA GLY A 160 17.08 22.16 -1.82
C GLY A 160 18.32 22.00 -0.93
N PRO A 161 18.21 22.17 0.39
CA PRO A 161 19.36 22.00 1.29
C PRO A 161 20.08 20.66 1.11
N THR A 162 19.33 19.58 0.84
CA THR A 162 19.93 18.29 0.51
C THR A 162 20.62 18.32 -0.85
N LEU A 163 19.95 18.77 -1.92
CA LEU A 163 20.50 18.81 -3.28
C LEU A 163 21.81 19.60 -3.40
N LEU A 164 21.96 20.71 -2.68
CA LEU A 164 23.19 21.53 -2.70
C LEU A 164 24.41 20.81 -2.13
N ASN A 165 24.18 19.84 -1.24
CA ASN A 165 25.23 19.05 -0.61
C ASN A 165 25.55 17.76 -1.38
N LEU A 166 24.91 17.53 -2.53
CA LEU A 166 25.14 16.36 -3.36
C LEU A 166 25.96 16.68 -4.62
N THR A 167 26.67 15.67 -5.09
CA THR A 167 27.34 15.69 -6.38
C THR A 167 26.41 15.08 -7.42
N TRP A 168 26.00 15.89 -8.39
CA TRP A 168 25.27 15.39 -9.56
C TRP A 168 26.17 14.47 -10.37
N GLN A 169 25.66 13.31 -10.76
CA GLN A 169 26.44 12.30 -11.49
C GLN A 169 26.03 12.25 -12.97
N ASN A 170 24.76 12.03 -13.25
CA ASN A 170 24.23 11.95 -14.61
C ASN A 170 22.70 12.15 -14.60
N ALA A 171 22.11 12.40 -15.77
CA ALA A 171 20.67 12.39 -15.97
C ALA A 171 20.32 12.02 -17.42
N GLY A 172 19.17 11.39 -17.61
CA GLY A 172 18.70 11.05 -18.94
C GLY A 172 17.28 10.56 -18.98
N SER A 173 16.78 10.48 -20.22
CA SER A 173 15.46 9.94 -20.51
C SER A 173 15.52 8.42 -20.35
N ILE A 174 14.53 7.84 -19.67
CA ILE A 174 14.52 6.38 -19.47
C ILE A 174 14.36 5.59 -20.77
N GLN A 175 14.00 6.27 -21.88
CA GLN A 175 14.04 5.69 -23.23
C GLN A 175 15.46 5.23 -23.61
N ASN A 176 16.47 5.94 -23.13
CA ASN A 176 17.86 5.64 -23.38
C ASN A 176 18.45 4.98 -22.12
N ALA A 177 18.33 3.66 -22.04
CA ALA A 177 18.81 2.88 -20.90
C ALA A 177 20.27 3.24 -20.54
N ALA A 178 21.16 3.37 -21.53
CA ALA A 178 22.57 3.71 -21.28
C ALA A 178 22.77 5.07 -20.59
N ALA A 179 21.83 6.02 -20.75
CA ALA A 179 21.87 7.30 -20.06
C ALA A 179 21.36 7.23 -18.61
N VAL A 180 20.59 6.21 -18.27
CA VAL A 180 19.89 6.06 -16.98
C VAL A 180 20.24 4.79 -16.21
N THR A 181 21.21 4.02 -16.69
CA THR A 181 21.75 2.83 -16.02
C THR A 181 23.22 3.01 -15.75
N GLY A 182 23.65 2.71 -14.54
CA GLY A 182 25.01 2.96 -14.04
C GLY A 182 25.01 3.10 -12.53
N GLY A 183 26.09 2.63 -11.88
CA GLY A 183 26.16 2.60 -10.42
C GLY A 183 25.09 1.68 -9.80
N PHE A 184 24.21 2.24 -8.97
CA PHE A 184 23.21 1.48 -8.20
C PHE A 184 21.86 1.29 -8.90
N ILE A 185 21.62 1.91 -10.06
CA ILE A 185 20.40 1.66 -10.86
C ILE A 185 20.76 0.75 -12.03
N SER A 186 20.06 -0.39 -12.13
CA SER A 186 20.23 -1.39 -13.18
C SER A 186 19.23 -1.25 -14.33
N SER A 187 18.04 -0.69 -14.08
CA SER A 187 17.02 -0.52 -15.11
C SER A 187 15.99 0.54 -14.71
N ALA A 188 15.24 1.05 -15.69
CA ALA A 188 14.05 1.86 -15.49
C ALA A 188 13.03 1.60 -16.60
N SER A 189 11.75 1.57 -16.26
CA SER A 189 10.65 1.39 -17.22
C SER A 189 9.38 2.13 -16.77
N THR A 190 8.44 2.32 -17.70
CA THR A 190 7.17 3.01 -17.46
C THR A 190 5.97 2.24 -17.99
N SER A 191 4.80 2.54 -17.41
CA SER A 191 3.47 2.14 -17.84
C SER A 191 2.49 3.32 -17.64
N PRO A 192 1.42 3.48 -18.44
CA PRO A 192 1.02 2.65 -19.60
C PRO A 192 1.87 2.91 -20.86
N TYR A 193 2.70 3.96 -20.84
CA TYR A 193 3.53 4.33 -21.97
C TYR A 193 4.84 3.52 -21.94
N GLY A 194 5.06 2.71 -22.99
CA GLY A 194 6.26 1.90 -23.14
C GLY A 194 7.53 2.74 -23.33
N ILE A 195 8.69 2.08 -23.26
CA ILE A 195 10.02 2.71 -23.30
C ILE A 195 10.25 3.62 -24.51
N ASP A 196 9.70 3.30 -25.69
CA ASP A 196 9.86 4.15 -26.89
C ASP A 196 9.08 5.47 -26.82
N THR A 197 8.15 5.56 -25.86
CA THR A 197 7.33 6.74 -25.56
C THR A 197 7.52 7.22 -24.14
N ALA A 198 8.58 6.82 -23.43
CA ALA A 198 8.77 7.25 -22.06
C ALA A 198 9.11 8.74 -21.95
N TYR A 199 8.23 9.48 -21.28
CA TYR A 199 8.40 10.90 -20.96
C TYR A 199 8.93 11.07 -19.54
N VAL A 200 9.75 10.13 -19.07
CA VAL A 200 10.29 10.15 -17.71
C VAL A 200 11.79 10.36 -17.79
N GLU A 201 12.27 11.34 -17.04
CA GLU A 201 13.70 11.56 -16.81
C GLU A 201 14.10 10.95 -15.47
N LEU A 202 15.30 10.38 -15.43
CA LEU A 202 15.93 9.85 -14.23
C LEU A 202 17.29 10.52 -14.05
N ALA A 203 17.59 10.95 -12.83
CA ALA A 203 18.85 11.59 -12.47
C ALA A 203 19.48 10.98 -11.23
N PHE A 204 20.81 11.10 -11.15
CA PHE A 204 21.66 10.51 -10.12
C PHE A 204 22.39 11.56 -9.32
N PHE A 205 22.43 11.35 -8.01
CA PHE A 205 23.21 12.19 -7.11
C PHE A 205 23.88 11.31 -6.06
N SER A 206 25.12 11.62 -5.73
CA SER A 206 25.88 10.95 -4.67
C SER A 206 26.18 11.92 -3.54
N ALA A 207 26.13 11.40 -2.31
CA ALA A 207 26.72 12.06 -1.15
C ALA A 207 28.14 11.53 -0.92
N ILE A 208 28.94 12.28 -0.16
CA ILE A 208 30.27 11.84 0.31
C ILE A 208 30.19 10.54 1.13
N SER A 209 29.05 10.29 1.79
CA SER A 209 28.79 9.11 2.63
C SER A 209 28.34 7.85 1.86
N ASP A 210 28.53 7.80 0.54
CA ASP A 210 28.04 6.71 -0.35
C ASP A 210 26.51 6.48 -0.27
N THR A 211 25.78 7.46 0.26
CA THR A 211 24.31 7.47 0.23
C THR A 211 23.86 7.83 -1.18
N ASN A 212 22.95 7.03 -1.71
CA ASN A 212 22.53 7.09 -3.10
C ASN A 212 21.18 7.81 -3.23
N TYR A 213 21.12 8.79 -4.12
CA TYR A 213 19.92 9.58 -4.36
C TYR A 213 19.57 9.53 -5.84
N PHE A 214 18.28 9.55 -6.14
CA PHE A 214 17.81 9.66 -7.51
C PHE A 214 16.54 10.50 -7.60
N MET A 215 16.38 11.18 -8.74
CA MET A 215 15.19 11.97 -9.03
C MET A 215 14.49 11.40 -10.25
N LEU A 216 13.17 11.28 -10.16
CA LEU A 216 12.31 10.90 -11.27
C LEU A 216 11.41 12.08 -11.64
N VAL A 217 11.28 12.38 -12.94
CA VAL A 217 10.47 13.51 -13.41
C VAL A 217 9.60 13.10 -14.59
N ASN A 218 8.29 13.32 -14.49
CA ASN A 218 7.36 13.14 -15.60
C ASN A 218 7.30 14.42 -16.46
N ARG A 219 7.74 14.33 -17.71
CA ARG A 219 7.68 15.40 -18.72
C ARG A 219 6.29 15.59 -19.32
N ARG A 220 5.37 14.64 -19.16
CA ARG A 220 3.98 14.84 -19.59
C ARG A 220 3.31 15.84 -18.67
N VAL A 221 2.57 16.78 -19.24
CA VAL A 221 1.95 17.90 -18.51
C VAL A 221 0.46 18.03 -18.79
N LYS A 222 -0.08 17.16 -19.65
CA LYS A 222 -1.51 17.10 -19.94
C LYS A 222 -2.22 16.30 -18.84
N GLY A 223 -3.41 16.77 -18.45
CA GLY A 223 -4.23 16.09 -17.44
C GLY A 223 -4.49 14.63 -17.83
N ALA A 224 -4.42 13.73 -16.83
CA ALA A 224 -4.51 12.27 -16.93
C ALA A 224 -3.29 11.52 -17.51
N GLU A 225 -2.21 12.19 -17.95
CA GLU A 225 -0.99 11.52 -18.43
C GLU A 225 -0.05 11.10 -17.27
N VAL A 226 -0.54 10.20 -16.42
CA VAL A 226 0.18 9.60 -15.30
C VAL A 226 1.21 8.58 -15.80
N GLN A 227 2.33 8.44 -15.09
CA GLN A 227 3.36 7.43 -15.34
C GLN A 227 3.58 6.56 -14.11
N ASP A 228 3.37 5.25 -14.24
CA ASP A 228 3.82 4.26 -13.26
C ASP A 228 5.24 3.83 -13.64
N VAL A 229 6.21 4.23 -12.82
CA VAL A 229 7.65 4.01 -13.05
C VAL A 229 8.11 2.82 -12.22
N THR A 230 8.87 1.90 -12.84
CA THR A 230 9.60 0.84 -12.16
C THR A 230 11.09 1.06 -12.33
N VAL A 231 11.84 1.11 -11.23
CA VAL A 231 13.30 1.29 -11.20
C VAL A 231 13.93 0.02 -10.65
N GLY A 232 14.86 -0.58 -11.40
CA GLY A 232 15.72 -1.65 -10.92
C GLY A 232 16.91 -1.09 -10.16
N ILE A 233 17.13 -1.56 -8.94
CA ILE A 233 18.19 -1.12 -8.04
C ILE A 233 19.16 -2.28 -7.83
N ASN A 234 20.41 -2.10 -8.24
CA ASN A 234 21.50 -3.06 -8.11
C ASN A 234 22.17 -2.98 -6.73
N ARG A 235 21.42 -3.31 -5.69
CA ARG A 235 21.91 -3.40 -4.31
C ARG A 235 21.47 -4.70 -3.66
N THR A 236 22.21 -5.12 -2.64
CA THR A 236 21.94 -6.34 -1.87
C THR A 236 21.42 -5.95 -0.49
N GLY A 237 20.45 -6.69 0.02
CA GLY A 237 19.86 -6.46 1.34
C GLY A 237 18.63 -5.55 1.29
N LEU A 238 18.26 -5.03 2.46
CA LEU A 238 17.11 -4.16 2.65
C LEU A 238 17.54 -2.70 2.74
N TYR A 239 16.67 -1.83 2.24
CA TYR A 239 16.86 -0.39 2.23
C TYR A 239 15.56 0.33 2.55
N THR A 240 15.67 1.49 3.16
CA THR A 240 14.60 2.47 3.21
C THR A 240 14.73 3.40 2.01
N ILE A 241 13.69 3.47 1.18
CA ILE A 241 13.53 4.52 0.17
C ILE A 241 12.64 5.61 0.77
N THR A 242 13.17 6.82 0.87
CA THR A 242 12.44 8.00 1.35
C THR A 242 12.21 8.97 0.22
N ASP A 243 10.95 9.34 -0.04
CA ASP A 243 10.60 10.49 -0.87
C ASP A 243 10.82 11.77 -0.04
N LEU A 244 11.85 12.53 -0.38
CA LEU A 244 12.25 13.74 0.34
C LEU A 244 11.28 14.91 0.14
N ILE A 245 10.35 14.83 -0.81
CA ILE A 245 9.31 15.85 -0.98
C ILE A 245 8.16 15.58 -0.01
N THR A 246 7.79 14.32 0.21
CA THR A 246 6.64 13.97 1.07
C THR A 246 7.02 13.43 2.45
N ASP A 247 8.32 13.23 2.72
CA ASP A 247 8.88 12.48 3.87
C ASP A 247 8.34 11.05 4.01
N SER A 248 7.73 10.52 2.94
CA SER A 248 7.19 9.16 2.95
C SER A 248 8.32 8.15 2.80
N ALA A 249 8.37 7.16 3.67
CA ALA A 249 9.37 6.10 3.66
C ALA A 249 8.74 4.74 3.35
N LEU A 250 9.47 3.91 2.60
CA LEU A 250 9.10 2.53 2.27
C LEU A 250 10.33 1.64 2.42
N ILE A 251 10.21 0.57 3.20
CA ILE A 251 11.24 -0.46 3.27
C ILE A 251 11.10 -1.35 2.03
N VAL A 252 12.18 -1.48 1.28
CA VAL A 252 12.26 -2.28 0.06
C VAL A 252 13.53 -3.12 0.11
N GLY A 253 13.65 -4.07 -0.81
CA GLY A 253 14.92 -4.77 -0.99
C GLY A 253 14.76 -6.19 -1.47
N ASN A 254 15.89 -6.89 -1.46
CA ASN A 254 15.99 -8.30 -1.74
C ASN A 254 17.04 -8.90 -0.80
N SER A 255 16.59 -9.79 0.09
CA SER A 255 17.48 -10.50 1.02
C SER A 255 17.99 -11.83 0.45
N CYS A 256 17.54 -12.22 -0.75
CA CYS A 256 17.93 -13.46 -1.43
C CYS A 256 19.14 -13.30 -2.35
N GLY A 257 19.58 -12.06 -2.60
CA GLY A 257 20.66 -11.80 -3.54
C GLY A 257 20.72 -10.33 -3.93
N THR A 258 21.38 -10.07 -5.05
CA THR A 258 21.58 -8.71 -5.57
C THR A 258 20.42 -8.31 -6.47
N GLY A 259 19.94 -7.09 -6.30
CA GLY A 259 18.95 -6.51 -7.19
C GLY A 259 17.53 -6.57 -6.63
N PHE A 260 16.82 -5.45 -6.69
CA PHE A 260 15.38 -5.36 -6.40
C PHE A 260 14.74 -4.24 -7.22
N THR A 261 13.42 -4.20 -7.23
CA THR A 261 12.62 -3.21 -7.94
C THR A 261 11.96 -2.23 -6.97
N PHE A 262 11.92 -0.97 -7.37
CA PHE A 262 11.14 0.07 -6.72
C PHE A 262 10.15 0.64 -7.72
N LYS A 263 8.87 0.61 -7.36
CA LYS A 263 7.80 1.21 -8.15
C LYS A 263 7.39 2.56 -7.59
N THR A 264 6.95 3.50 -8.41
CA THR A 264 6.31 4.73 -7.95
C THR A 264 5.43 5.31 -9.05
N ARG A 265 4.42 6.08 -8.66
CA ARG A 265 3.55 6.80 -9.59
C ARG A 265 3.96 8.27 -9.66
N LEU A 266 4.02 8.82 -10.88
CA LEU A 266 4.23 10.23 -11.17
C LEU A 266 3.01 10.81 -11.87
N ASN A 267 2.42 11.86 -11.29
CA ASN A 267 1.42 12.70 -11.93
C ASN A 267 2.04 13.54 -13.06
N PRO A 268 1.22 14.16 -13.93
CA PRO A 268 1.72 15.08 -14.95
C PRO A 268 2.58 16.20 -14.33
N GLY A 269 3.78 16.41 -14.86
CA GLY A 269 4.74 17.43 -14.42
C GLY A 269 5.36 17.21 -13.05
N GLU A 270 5.13 16.05 -12.43
CA GLU A 270 5.62 15.74 -11.10
C GLU A 270 7.09 15.31 -11.13
N GLY A 271 7.89 15.88 -10.23
CA GLY A 271 9.18 15.36 -9.84
C GLY A 271 9.12 14.75 -8.45
N LYS A 272 9.81 13.62 -8.25
CA LYS A 272 10.03 12.99 -6.95
C LYS A 272 11.50 12.77 -6.71
N PHE A 273 11.95 13.00 -5.48
CA PHE A 273 13.36 12.91 -5.13
C PHE A 273 13.57 11.92 -4.00
N PHE A 274 14.30 10.84 -4.28
CA PHE A 274 14.42 9.69 -3.41
C PHE A 274 15.82 9.60 -2.81
N LYS A 275 15.85 9.24 -1.53
CA LYS A 275 17.05 8.83 -0.79
C LYS A 275 16.99 7.33 -0.51
N LEU A 276 18.07 6.61 -0.80
CA LEU A 276 18.22 5.19 -0.49
C LEU A 276 19.17 5.03 0.71
N THR A 277 18.68 4.48 1.82
CA THR A 277 19.46 4.26 3.05
C THR A 277 19.45 2.77 3.40
N PRO A 278 20.59 2.10 3.66
CA PRO A 278 20.61 0.72 4.14
C PRO A 278 19.72 0.54 5.37
N PHE A 279 18.97 -0.55 5.42
CA PHE A 279 18.09 -0.88 6.54
C PHE A 279 18.65 -2.05 7.35
N SER A 280 18.79 -1.88 8.65
CA SER A 280 19.34 -2.88 9.58
C SER A 280 18.54 -3.04 10.89
N GLY A 281 17.35 -2.43 10.98
CA GLY A 281 16.51 -2.46 12.18
C GLY A 281 15.41 -3.51 12.14
N ASN A 282 14.49 -3.41 13.10
CA ASN A 282 13.23 -4.14 13.09
C ASN A 282 12.24 -3.49 12.13
N LEU A 283 11.43 -4.30 11.47
CA LEU A 283 10.37 -3.83 10.58
C LEU A 283 9.22 -3.22 11.38
N HIS A 284 8.80 -2.05 10.94
CA HIS A 284 7.51 -1.44 11.24
C HIS A 284 7.20 -0.41 10.13
N GLY A 285 5.94 -0.01 10.00
CA GLY A 285 5.48 0.88 8.93
C GLY A 285 5.33 0.18 7.58
N LEU A 286 5.67 0.87 6.50
CA LEU A 286 5.42 0.39 5.13
C LEU A 286 6.59 -0.47 4.62
N ALA A 287 6.27 -1.65 4.08
CA ALA A 287 7.24 -2.54 3.44
C ALA A 287 6.75 -3.11 2.10
N ALA A 288 7.65 -3.23 1.13
CA ALA A 288 7.45 -3.85 -0.17
C ALA A 288 8.75 -4.55 -0.61
N ILE A 289 9.01 -5.72 0.00
CA ILE A 289 10.28 -6.43 -0.16
C ILE A 289 10.13 -7.50 -1.25
N ASP A 290 10.88 -7.35 -2.35
CA ASP A 290 10.75 -8.19 -3.53
C ASP A 290 10.99 -9.67 -3.24
N SER A 291 11.95 -9.99 -2.36
CA SER A 291 12.14 -11.35 -1.85
C SER A 291 12.78 -11.40 -0.46
N VAL A 292 12.17 -12.19 0.42
CA VAL A 292 12.64 -12.51 1.77
C VAL A 292 13.19 -13.94 1.80
N CYS A 293 14.48 -14.11 2.08
CA CYS A 293 15.16 -15.40 2.24
C CYS A 293 15.84 -15.56 3.61
N THR A 294 15.77 -14.53 4.45
CA THR A 294 16.40 -14.50 5.77
C THR A 294 15.34 -14.45 6.86
N GLU A 295 15.81 -14.39 8.11
CA GLU A 295 14.96 -14.02 9.24
C GLU A 295 14.89 -12.50 9.35
N LEU A 296 13.69 -11.96 9.50
CA LEU A 296 13.41 -10.56 9.81
C LEU A 296 12.63 -10.50 11.12
N THR A 297 12.83 -9.41 11.87
CA THR A 297 12.09 -9.13 13.11
C THR A 297 11.25 -7.88 12.90
N ALA A 298 10.03 -7.85 13.42
CA ALA A 298 9.13 -6.72 13.46
C ALA A 298 8.82 -6.34 14.90
N ASP A 299 8.85 -5.06 15.22
CA ASP A 299 8.52 -4.50 16.55
C ASP A 299 7.28 -3.60 16.53
N GLY A 300 6.51 -3.66 15.44
CA GLY A 300 5.20 -3.04 15.32
C GLY A 300 4.51 -3.50 14.05
N ASP A 301 3.56 -2.70 13.58
CA ASP A 301 2.81 -3.04 12.38
C ASP A 301 3.68 -3.01 11.13
N VAL A 302 3.69 -4.08 10.35
CA VAL A 302 4.31 -4.14 9.03
C VAL A 302 3.21 -4.17 7.99
N THR A 303 3.08 -3.10 7.22
CA THR A 303 2.04 -2.95 6.20
C THR A 303 2.62 -3.09 4.80
N VAL A 304 2.12 -4.06 4.03
CA VAL A 304 2.34 -4.12 2.58
C VAL A 304 1.24 -3.29 1.90
N PRO A 305 1.55 -2.11 1.34
CA PRO A 305 0.52 -1.20 0.84
C PRO A 305 -0.07 -1.68 -0.50
N SER A 306 -1.23 -1.13 -0.85
CA SER A 306 -1.92 -1.44 -2.12
C SER A 306 -1.02 -1.17 -3.34
N GLY A 307 -1.12 -2.03 -4.35
CA GLY A 307 -0.28 -1.99 -5.55
C GLY A 307 1.19 -2.39 -5.33
N ARG A 308 1.57 -2.82 -4.12
CA ARG A 308 2.90 -3.36 -3.81
C ARG A 308 2.84 -4.85 -3.51
N GLN A 309 4.03 -5.46 -3.49
CA GLN A 309 4.20 -6.87 -3.25
C GLN A 309 5.26 -7.14 -2.18
N MET A 310 5.12 -8.27 -1.50
CA MET A 310 6.16 -8.86 -0.65
C MET A 310 6.19 -10.37 -0.82
N ASN A 311 7.36 -10.95 -1.08
CA ASN A 311 7.47 -12.39 -1.36
C ASN A 311 8.40 -13.10 -0.38
N PHE A 312 7.88 -14.08 0.35
CA PHE A 312 8.67 -14.94 1.24
C PHE A 312 9.08 -16.22 0.52
N ARG A 313 10.37 -16.53 0.56
CA ARG A 313 10.95 -17.77 0.02
C ARG A 313 11.09 -18.82 1.12
N SER A 314 11.29 -20.07 0.73
CA SER A 314 11.46 -21.18 1.66
C SER A 314 12.58 -20.90 2.67
N ALA A 315 12.42 -21.39 3.90
CA ALA A 315 13.28 -21.13 5.07
C ALA A 315 13.28 -19.69 5.62
N SER A 316 12.58 -18.73 4.99
CA SER A 316 12.46 -17.38 5.54
C SER A 316 11.58 -17.33 6.78
N LYS A 317 11.82 -16.32 7.62
CA LYS A 317 11.09 -16.14 8.88
C LYS A 317 10.75 -14.66 9.09
N LEU A 318 9.53 -14.39 9.55
CA LEU A 318 9.15 -13.09 10.09
C LEU A 318 8.74 -13.27 11.55
N LYS A 319 9.53 -12.68 12.46
CA LYS A 319 9.28 -12.74 13.89
C LYS A 319 8.69 -11.43 14.39
N PHE A 320 7.75 -11.50 15.31
CA PHE A 320 7.18 -10.32 15.97
C PHE A 320 7.65 -10.23 17.42
N VAL A 321 8.16 -9.07 17.83
CA VAL A 321 8.50 -8.81 19.23
C VAL A 321 7.23 -8.94 20.08
N ALA A 322 7.27 -9.80 21.09
CA ALA A 322 6.11 -10.13 21.88
C ALA A 322 5.54 -8.88 22.58
N ASN A 323 4.21 -8.72 22.51
CA ASN A 323 3.46 -7.65 23.17
C ASN A 323 4.05 -6.25 22.94
N THR A 324 4.55 -6.03 21.72
CA THR A 324 5.17 -4.76 21.32
C THR A 324 4.54 -4.24 20.05
N ASP A 325 4.20 -2.95 20.06
CA ASP A 325 3.99 -2.13 18.87
C ASP A 325 4.57 -0.74 19.11
N VAL A 326 5.73 -0.47 18.49
CA VAL A 326 6.45 0.82 18.65
C VAL A 326 5.70 2.00 18.04
N LEU A 327 4.73 1.77 17.14
CA LEU A 327 3.90 2.82 16.54
C LEU A 327 2.57 3.01 17.29
N GLY A 328 2.18 2.06 18.14
CA GLY A 328 0.93 2.07 18.90
C GLY A 328 -0.30 2.25 18.01
N SER A 329 -0.31 1.59 16.85
CA SER A 329 -1.31 1.77 15.79
C SER A 329 -2.12 0.49 15.54
N GLY A 330 -2.70 0.34 14.35
CA GLY A 330 -3.31 -0.92 13.94
C GLY A 330 -4.62 -1.26 14.65
N ARG A 331 -4.90 -2.57 14.72
CA ARG A 331 -6.05 -3.13 15.45
C ARG A 331 -5.75 -3.28 16.93
N SER A 332 -4.49 -3.48 17.29
CA SER A 332 -3.97 -3.69 18.62
C SER A 332 -2.79 -2.77 18.84
N THR A 333 -2.99 -1.71 19.60
CA THR A 333 -1.96 -0.69 19.89
C THR A 333 -0.81 -1.19 20.77
N SER A 334 -0.78 -2.49 21.11
CA SER A 334 0.24 -3.13 21.94
C SER A 334 0.84 -4.39 21.30
N LYS A 335 0.45 -4.76 20.08
CA LYS A 335 0.94 -5.99 19.42
C LYS A 335 1.13 -5.72 17.94
N GLY A 336 2.31 -6.01 17.41
CA GLY A 336 2.57 -5.86 15.98
C GLY A 336 1.68 -6.76 15.12
N GLU A 337 1.28 -6.22 13.97
CA GLU A 337 0.45 -6.88 12.98
C GLU A 337 1.17 -6.99 11.63
N PHE A 338 0.92 -8.07 10.91
CA PHE A 338 1.28 -8.12 9.48
C PHE A 338 0.08 -7.73 8.63
N VAL A 339 0.02 -6.48 8.18
CA VAL A 339 -1.12 -5.93 7.45
C VAL A 339 -0.89 -6.01 5.94
N VAL A 340 -1.77 -6.72 5.25
CA VAL A 340 -1.70 -6.95 3.80
C VAL A 340 -2.80 -6.17 3.09
N LYS A 341 -2.43 -5.04 2.48
CA LYS A 341 -3.26 -4.24 1.56
C LYS A 341 -2.84 -4.41 0.09
N GLY A 342 -1.63 -4.90 -0.14
CA GLY A 342 -1.10 -5.29 -1.45
C GLY A 342 -1.17 -6.79 -1.67
N THR A 343 -0.16 -7.35 -2.33
CA THR A 343 -0.07 -8.80 -2.60
C THR A 343 1.10 -9.41 -1.84
N VAL A 344 0.84 -10.48 -1.10
CA VAL A 344 1.90 -11.23 -0.40
C VAL A 344 1.84 -12.70 -0.80
N VAL A 345 2.98 -13.25 -1.14
CA VAL A 345 3.13 -14.68 -1.44
C VAL A 345 4.15 -15.26 -0.49
N ALA A 346 3.81 -16.37 0.18
CA ALA A 346 4.75 -17.12 1.01
C ALA A 346 4.90 -18.54 0.45
N SER A 347 6.10 -18.86 -0.05
CA SER A 347 6.37 -20.11 -0.76
C SER A 347 7.39 -20.97 0.00
N GLY A 348 6.91 -21.74 0.96
CA GLY A 348 7.70 -22.75 1.66
C GLY A 348 7.81 -24.06 0.87
N ASN A 349 8.66 -24.95 1.35
CA ASN A 349 8.75 -26.33 0.86
C ASN A 349 8.70 -27.34 2.04
N PRO A 350 8.53 -28.65 1.80
CA PRO A 350 8.31 -29.63 2.88
C PRO A 350 9.39 -29.63 3.96
N SER A 351 10.65 -29.37 3.59
CA SER A 351 11.78 -29.37 4.51
C SER A 351 12.08 -28.00 5.10
N ASN A 352 11.63 -26.94 4.43
CA ASN A 352 11.95 -25.55 4.74
C ASN A 352 10.69 -24.68 4.57
N PRO A 353 9.79 -24.68 5.57
CA PRO A 353 8.61 -23.83 5.54
C PRO A 353 8.98 -22.35 5.67
N VAL A 354 8.03 -21.48 5.34
CA VAL A 354 8.08 -20.06 5.75
C VAL A 354 7.48 -19.95 7.15
N VAL A 355 8.10 -19.22 8.08
CA VAL A 355 7.62 -19.18 9.47
C VAL A 355 7.28 -17.76 9.92
N PHE A 356 6.05 -17.57 10.40
CA PHE A 356 5.57 -16.36 11.09
C PHE A 356 5.37 -16.71 12.56
N LYS A 357 6.09 -16.04 13.47
CA LYS A 357 6.06 -16.41 14.90
C LYS A 357 6.43 -15.29 15.86
N SER A 358 6.29 -15.54 17.16
CA SER A 358 6.89 -14.69 18.21
C SER A 358 8.42 -14.69 18.15
N ALA A 359 9.02 -13.55 18.48
CA ALA A 359 10.46 -13.37 18.69
C ALA A 359 10.91 -13.69 20.13
N ALA A 360 9.99 -13.96 21.06
CA ALA A 360 10.31 -14.23 22.46
C ALA A 360 11.15 -15.51 22.61
N ALA A 361 12.03 -15.52 23.62
CA ALA A 361 12.82 -16.70 23.97
C ALA A 361 11.93 -17.85 24.50
N SER A 362 10.83 -17.50 25.16
CA SER A 362 9.77 -18.41 25.59
C SER A 362 8.43 -17.89 25.05
N PRO A 363 8.04 -18.29 23.83
CA PRO A 363 6.83 -17.80 23.19
C PRO A 363 5.57 -18.12 23.98
N GLY A 364 4.74 -17.11 24.21
CA GLY A 364 3.37 -17.27 24.68
C GLY A 364 2.39 -17.37 23.52
N GLU A 365 1.17 -17.84 23.80
CA GLU A 365 0.06 -17.59 22.88
C GLU A 365 -0.22 -16.07 22.84
N GLU A 366 -0.72 -15.57 21.71
CA GLU A 366 -1.07 -14.14 21.56
C GLU A 366 0.10 -13.13 21.65
N ASP A 367 1.36 -13.54 21.54
CA ASP A 367 2.51 -12.63 21.59
C ASP A 367 2.47 -11.54 20.51
N TRP A 368 1.82 -11.81 19.39
CA TRP A 368 1.56 -10.84 18.31
C TRP A 368 0.15 -11.02 17.77
N TYR A 369 -0.35 -10.05 17.00
CA TYR A 369 -1.76 -10.10 16.62
C TYR A 369 -2.04 -11.17 15.56
N GLY A 370 -1.26 -11.20 14.48
CA GLY A 370 -1.54 -12.06 13.34
C GLY A 370 -1.32 -11.41 11.98
N VAL A 371 -1.61 -12.17 10.94
CA VAL A 371 -1.70 -11.64 9.57
C VAL A 371 -3.11 -11.12 9.33
N ARG A 372 -3.24 -9.86 8.91
CA ARG A 372 -4.51 -9.22 8.56
C ARG A 372 -4.54 -8.91 7.08
N VAL A 373 -5.40 -9.58 6.33
CA VAL A 373 -5.61 -9.30 4.91
C VAL A 373 -6.81 -8.38 4.77
N GLU A 374 -6.53 -7.13 4.45
CA GLU A 374 -7.52 -6.06 4.37
C GLU A 374 -8.21 -6.04 2.99
N PRO A 375 -9.33 -5.31 2.84
CA PRO A 375 -10.03 -5.23 1.56
C PRO A 375 -9.12 -4.80 0.41
N GLY A 376 -9.16 -5.56 -0.70
CA GLY A 376 -8.28 -5.38 -1.86
C GLY A 376 -6.86 -5.96 -1.71
N GLY A 377 -6.50 -6.48 -0.53
CA GLY A 377 -5.29 -7.25 -0.30
C GLY A 377 -5.41 -8.70 -0.75
N SER A 378 -4.27 -9.37 -0.89
CA SER A 378 -4.19 -10.79 -1.20
C SER A 378 -3.00 -11.43 -0.49
N PHE A 379 -3.23 -12.53 0.23
CA PHE A 379 -2.18 -13.32 0.86
C PHE A 379 -2.31 -14.78 0.47
N LYS A 380 -1.23 -15.35 -0.08
CA LYS A 380 -1.23 -16.73 -0.60
C LYS A 380 -0.10 -17.54 0.04
N PRO A 381 -0.29 -18.05 1.26
CA PRO A 381 0.69 -18.89 1.91
C PRO A 381 0.60 -20.34 1.42
N THR A 382 1.75 -20.92 1.11
CA THR A 382 1.91 -22.35 0.85
C THR A 382 3.07 -22.88 1.68
N ARG A 383 2.84 -23.96 2.43
CA ARG A 383 3.85 -24.55 3.33
C ARG A 383 4.45 -23.51 4.27
N ALA A 384 3.56 -22.74 4.90
CA ALA A 384 3.90 -21.74 5.90
C ALA A 384 3.41 -22.16 7.29
N GLU A 385 4.12 -21.74 8.33
CA GLU A 385 3.77 -21.94 9.72
C GLU A 385 3.39 -20.62 10.38
N PHE A 386 2.29 -20.60 11.11
CA PHE A 386 1.79 -19.44 11.86
C PHE A 386 1.69 -19.82 13.34
N LYS A 387 2.50 -19.17 14.18
CA LYS A 387 2.63 -19.53 15.60
C LYS A 387 2.52 -18.35 16.53
N ASN A 388 2.00 -18.59 17.74
CA ASN A 388 2.04 -17.62 18.84
C ASN A 388 1.26 -16.32 18.56
N ALA A 389 0.32 -16.35 17.60
CA ALA A 389 -0.49 -15.19 17.25
C ALA A 389 -1.83 -15.17 18.01
N TYR A 390 -2.48 -14.01 18.13
CA TYR A 390 -3.90 -13.99 18.49
C TYR A 390 -4.74 -14.73 17.43
N CYS A 391 -4.50 -14.40 16.17
CA CYS A 391 -5.14 -14.97 15.00
C CYS A 391 -4.05 -15.31 13.97
N GLY A 392 -3.95 -16.56 13.51
CA GLY A 392 -2.94 -16.92 12.51
C GLY A 392 -3.08 -16.07 11.24
N ILE A 393 -4.27 -16.10 10.61
CA ILE A 393 -4.63 -15.22 9.48
C ILE A 393 -6.09 -14.77 9.61
N ASP A 394 -6.35 -13.48 9.44
CA ASP A 394 -7.67 -12.85 9.37
C ASP A 394 -7.89 -12.25 7.96
N TYR A 395 -8.68 -12.93 7.12
CA TYR A 395 -9.09 -12.44 5.81
C TYR A 395 -10.39 -11.63 5.91
N ARG A 396 -10.38 -10.40 5.38
CA ARG A 396 -11.53 -9.48 5.45
C ARG A 396 -11.87 -8.92 4.07
N ASN A 397 -12.83 -9.54 3.38
CA ASN A 397 -13.25 -9.14 2.02
C ASN A 397 -12.04 -8.91 1.08
N SER A 398 -11.08 -9.85 1.14
CA SER A 398 -9.88 -9.94 0.33
C SER A 398 -10.16 -10.55 -1.05
N ALA A 399 -9.10 -10.69 -1.86
CA ALA A 399 -9.16 -11.42 -3.13
C ALA A 399 -9.45 -12.92 -2.93
N ALA A 400 -9.69 -13.63 -4.04
CA ALA A 400 -9.71 -15.10 -4.05
C ALA A 400 -8.31 -15.65 -3.71
N ASP A 401 -8.14 -15.99 -2.44
CA ASP A 401 -6.88 -16.45 -1.84
C ASP A 401 -6.89 -17.95 -1.55
N VAL A 402 -5.69 -18.50 -1.37
CA VAL A 402 -5.49 -19.93 -1.12
C VAL A 402 -4.49 -20.09 0.02
N VAL A 403 -4.93 -20.76 1.10
CA VAL A 403 -4.10 -21.23 2.21
C VAL A 403 -3.89 -22.72 2.01
N GLN A 404 -2.65 -23.14 1.74
CA GLN A 404 -2.38 -24.51 1.33
C GLN A 404 -1.18 -25.13 2.04
N ASN A 405 -1.33 -26.36 2.52
CA ASN A 405 -0.24 -27.11 3.17
C ASN A 405 0.38 -26.35 4.37
N CYS A 406 -0.41 -25.56 5.09
CA CYS A 406 0.07 -24.70 6.18
C CYS A 406 -0.04 -25.40 7.55
N LEU A 407 0.72 -24.90 8.53
CA LEU A 407 0.61 -25.29 9.93
C LEU A 407 0.18 -24.09 10.78
N PHE A 408 -0.86 -24.25 11.57
CA PHE A 408 -1.30 -23.30 12.58
C PHE A 408 -1.10 -23.94 13.95
N GLN A 409 -0.27 -23.34 14.79
CA GLN A 409 0.17 -23.93 16.05
C GLN A 409 0.29 -22.87 17.14
N ASP A 410 -0.15 -23.16 18.37
CA ASP A 410 0.02 -22.26 19.53
C ASP A 410 -0.42 -20.80 19.28
N ASN A 411 -1.43 -20.57 18.44
CA ASN A 411 -2.11 -19.27 18.36
C ASN A 411 -2.97 -19.08 19.63
N TYR A 412 -3.90 -18.12 19.71
CA TYR A 412 -4.80 -18.01 20.88
C TYR A 412 -6.28 -18.21 20.51
N MET A 413 -6.76 -17.48 19.49
CA MET A 413 -8.19 -17.42 19.20
C MET A 413 -8.57 -18.14 17.90
N TYR A 414 -7.81 -17.89 16.81
CA TYR A 414 -8.12 -18.41 15.49
C TYR A 414 -6.86 -18.95 14.80
N GLY A 415 -6.97 -20.10 14.13
CA GLY A 415 -6.02 -20.49 13.08
C GLY A 415 -6.21 -19.61 11.84
N VAL A 416 -7.37 -19.73 11.20
CA VAL A 416 -7.82 -18.88 10.09
C VAL A 416 -9.20 -18.32 10.40
N ARG A 417 -9.35 -17.00 10.29
CA ARG A 417 -10.63 -16.31 10.26
C ARG A 417 -10.88 -15.77 8.86
N ASP A 418 -12.09 -15.99 8.38
CA ASP A 418 -12.60 -15.47 7.12
C ASP A 418 -13.86 -14.66 7.41
N SER A 419 -13.86 -13.37 7.05
CA SER A 419 -15.02 -12.50 7.13
C SER A 419 -15.38 -11.96 5.74
N LEU A 420 -16.58 -12.28 5.27
CA LEU A 420 -17.18 -11.74 4.04
C LEU A 420 -16.47 -12.13 2.73
N ASN A 421 -15.63 -13.17 2.70
CA ASN A 421 -15.02 -13.64 1.44
C ASN A 421 -15.84 -14.76 0.81
N ASP A 422 -16.02 -14.70 -0.51
CA ASP A 422 -16.84 -15.69 -1.22
C ASP A 422 -16.07 -16.84 -1.87
N ASN A 423 -14.73 -16.82 -1.83
CA ASN A 423 -13.89 -17.74 -2.61
C ASN A 423 -12.55 -18.11 -1.94
N LEU A 424 -12.45 -18.02 -0.62
CA LEU A 424 -11.24 -18.46 0.09
C LEU A 424 -11.12 -19.99 0.00
N ILE A 425 -9.94 -20.51 -0.32
CA ILE A 425 -9.67 -21.95 -0.27
C ILE A 425 -8.66 -22.22 0.85
N ILE A 426 -9.04 -23.06 1.80
CA ILE A 426 -8.17 -23.60 2.84
C ILE A 426 -8.06 -25.09 2.55
N ASN A 427 -6.85 -25.58 2.30
CA ASN A 427 -6.67 -27.02 2.11
C ASN A 427 -5.33 -27.59 2.55
N ARG A 428 -5.35 -28.90 2.82
CA ARG A 428 -4.17 -29.71 3.18
C ARG A 428 -3.38 -29.15 4.36
N SER A 429 -4.01 -28.34 5.19
CA SER A 429 -3.40 -27.64 6.30
C SER A 429 -3.64 -28.37 7.61
N ARG A 430 -2.75 -28.17 8.57
CA ARG A 430 -2.80 -28.75 9.91
C ARG A 430 -3.03 -27.65 10.93
N PHE A 431 -4.04 -27.85 11.76
CA PHE A 431 -4.37 -27.01 12.90
C PHE A 431 -4.06 -27.82 14.16
N ASP A 432 -2.94 -27.50 14.80
CA ASP A 432 -2.41 -28.16 15.99
C ASP A 432 -2.26 -27.11 17.09
N HIS A 433 -3.40 -26.64 17.56
CA HIS A 433 -3.49 -25.36 18.26
C HIS A 433 -4.56 -25.43 19.35
N ALA A 434 -4.19 -25.03 20.56
CA ALA A 434 -5.03 -25.06 21.76
C ALA A 434 -6.10 -23.95 21.85
N GLY A 435 -6.22 -23.11 20.82
CA GLY A 435 -7.15 -21.99 20.84
C GLY A 435 -8.57 -22.38 20.50
N VAL A 436 -9.42 -21.34 20.48
CA VAL A 436 -10.86 -21.53 20.39
C VAL A 436 -11.27 -22.07 19.01
N TYR A 437 -10.76 -21.50 17.92
CA TYR A 437 -11.21 -21.84 16.56
C TYR A 437 -10.06 -22.25 15.64
N GLY A 438 -10.24 -23.36 14.91
CA GLY A 438 -9.34 -23.75 13.83
C GLY A 438 -9.58 -22.87 12.61
N VAL A 439 -10.77 -23.01 12.04
CA VAL A 439 -11.31 -22.14 10.98
C VAL A 439 -12.61 -21.49 11.45
N TYR A 440 -12.70 -20.17 11.35
CA TYR A 440 -13.91 -19.39 11.61
C TYR A 440 -14.35 -18.66 10.36
N LEU A 441 -15.51 -19.02 9.81
CA LEU A 441 -16.14 -18.36 8.67
C LEU A 441 -17.29 -17.48 9.17
N ASP A 442 -17.25 -16.20 8.84
CA ASP A 442 -18.23 -15.17 9.23
C ASP A 442 -18.84 -14.55 7.98
N LEU A 443 -20.10 -14.91 7.68
CA LEU A 443 -20.78 -14.44 6.47
C LEU A 443 -19.94 -14.68 5.20
N ALA A 444 -19.23 -15.81 5.14
CA ALA A 444 -18.26 -16.15 4.10
C ALA A 444 -18.65 -17.43 3.34
N ASN A 445 -18.10 -17.62 2.15
CA ASN A 445 -18.24 -18.80 1.32
C ASN A 445 -16.86 -19.38 0.97
N ALA A 446 -16.20 -19.99 1.96
CA ALA A 446 -14.91 -20.65 1.76
C ALA A 446 -15.05 -22.12 1.41
N THR A 447 -14.04 -22.68 0.72
CA THR A 447 -13.83 -24.13 0.66
C THR A 447 -12.79 -24.53 1.70
N VAL A 448 -13.15 -25.41 2.64
CA VAL A 448 -12.23 -25.98 3.64
C VAL A 448 -12.10 -27.47 3.39
N SER A 449 -10.92 -27.95 3.01
CA SER A 449 -10.82 -29.32 2.53
C SER A 449 -9.48 -30.01 2.72
N GLU A 450 -9.52 -31.32 2.97
CA GLU A 450 -8.30 -32.12 3.17
C GLU A 450 -7.46 -31.61 4.36
N ASP A 451 -8.07 -30.88 5.29
CA ASP A 451 -7.40 -30.31 6.46
C ASP A 451 -7.43 -31.27 7.65
N THR A 452 -6.44 -31.16 8.53
CA THR A 452 -6.36 -31.93 9.78
C THR A 452 -6.44 -31.00 10.98
N PHE A 453 -7.38 -31.24 11.88
CA PHE A 453 -7.57 -30.51 13.13
C PHE A 453 -7.28 -31.45 14.29
N TYR A 454 -6.35 -31.06 15.16
CA TYR A 454 -5.93 -31.83 16.31
C TYR A 454 -6.02 -30.97 17.57
N ASN A 455 -6.85 -31.38 18.54
CA ASN A 455 -7.05 -30.71 19.83
C ASN A 455 -7.40 -29.21 19.74
N VAL A 456 -8.15 -28.85 18.72
CA VAL A 456 -8.75 -27.52 18.59
C VAL A 456 -10.11 -27.54 19.27
N SER A 457 -10.43 -26.51 20.08
CA SER A 457 -11.72 -26.46 20.80
C SER A 457 -12.91 -26.49 19.85
N MET A 458 -12.86 -25.69 18.78
CA MET A 458 -13.83 -25.71 17.68
C MET A 458 -13.09 -25.79 16.36
N ALA A 459 -13.04 -26.97 15.75
CA ALA A 459 -12.26 -27.17 14.54
C ALA A 459 -12.73 -26.27 13.40
N ILE A 460 -14.03 -26.27 13.10
CA ILE A 460 -14.61 -25.40 12.08
C ILE A 460 -15.93 -24.78 12.59
N ASN A 461 -16.01 -23.45 12.54
CA ASN A 461 -17.25 -22.70 12.76
C ASN A 461 -17.63 -21.94 11.49
N ALA A 462 -18.78 -22.27 10.92
CA ALA A 462 -19.37 -21.63 9.76
C ALA A 462 -20.58 -20.78 10.18
N TYR A 463 -20.32 -19.59 10.71
CA TYR A 463 -21.35 -18.66 11.14
C TYR A 463 -21.90 -17.88 9.94
N LYS A 464 -23.20 -18.04 9.67
CA LYS A 464 -23.92 -17.37 8.56
C LYS A 464 -23.26 -17.55 7.20
N SER A 465 -22.56 -18.67 7.04
CA SER A 465 -21.65 -18.95 5.94
C SER A 465 -22.18 -20.09 5.07
N TYR A 466 -21.77 -20.12 3.80
CA TYR A 466 -22.24 -21.09 2.79
C TYR A 466 -21.13 -22.01 2.26
N GLY A 467 -20.02 -22.06 2.99
CA GLY A 467 -18.81 -22.77 2.57
C GLY A 467 -18.99 -24.26 2.28
N GLN A 468 -18.08 -24.77 1.46
CA GLN A 468 -17.94 -26.19 1.16
C GLN A 468 -16.87 -26.81 2.05
N ILE A 469 -17.28 -27.60 3.03
CA ILE A 469 -16.38 -28.23 3.99
C ILE A 469 -16.35 -29.72 3.69
N ARG A 470 -15.18 -30.25 3.36
CA ARG A 470 -15.08 -31.63 2.88
C ARG A 470 -13.74 -32.32 3.07
N ASN A 471 -13.76 -33.63 3.23
CA ASN A 471 -12.55 -34.47 3.33
C ASN A 471 -11.62 -34.07 4.48
N ASN A 472 -12.14 -33.45 5.55
CA ASN A 472 -11.33 -33.04 6.69
C ASN A 472 -11.24 -34.16 7.74
N VAL A 473 -10.17 -34.14 8.53
CA VAL A 473 -9.97 -35.04 9.66
C VAL A 473 -9.92 -34.21 10.94
N ILE A 474 -10.86 -34.43 11.84
CA ILE A 474 -10.99 -33.71 13.11
C ILE A 474 -10.81 -34.70 14.24
N THR A 475 -9.80 -34.49 15.07
CA THR A 475 -9.47 -35.36 16.22
C THR A 475 -9.37 -34.53 17.50
N THR A 476 -10.14 -34.89 18.52
CA THR A 476 -10.07 -34.27 19.86
C THR A 476 -9.73 -35.32 20.93
N THR A 477 -8.69 -35.07 21.73
CA THR A 477 -8.21 -36.02 22.75
C THR A 477 -8.44 -35.54 24.18
N THR A 478 -8.86 -34.29 24.37
CA THR A 478 -9.08 -33.66 25.70
C THR A 478 -10.45 -33.00 25.76
N SER A 479 -11.14 -33.11 26.90
CA SER A 479 -12.32 -32.31 27.27
C SER A 479 -11.88 -31.06 28.04
N GLY A 480 -12.52 -29.91 27.81
CA GLY A 480 -12.39 -28.73 28.67
C GLY A 480 -11.16 -27.83 28.50
N PHE A 481 -11.21 -26.91 27.52
CA PHE A 481 -10.43 -25.66 27.58
C PHE A 481 -11.28 -24.40 27.42
N PHE A 482 -12.38 -24.46 26.67
CA PHE A 482 -13.43 -23.43 26.64
C PHE A 482 -14.79 -24.10 26.45
N ASN A 483 -15.83 -23.52 27.06
CA ASN A 483 -17.20 -24.05 27.04
C ASN A 483 -17.59 -24.57 25.65
N ALA A 484 -17.74 -25.90 25.58
CA ALA A 484 -18.11 -26.74 24.44
C ALA A 484 -17.06 -26.94 23.33
N ILE A 485 -16.53 -28.18 23.26
CA ILE A 485 -15.73 -28.68 22.15
C ILE A 485 -16.67 -29.13 21.03
N PHE A 486 -16.53 -28.53 19.85
CA PHE A 486 -17.29 -28.89 18.65
C PHE A 486 -16.34 -29.35 17.55
N GLY A 487 -16.66 -30.47 16.91
CA GLY A 487 -16.06 -30.76 15.61
C GLY A 487 -16.49 -29.72 14.59
N PHE A 488 -17.77 -29.36 14.59
CA PHE A 488 -18.33 -28.44 13.62
C PHE A 488 -19.56 -27.67 14.13
N ARG A 489 -19.69 -26.39 13.77
CA ARG A 489 -20.94 -25.60 13.91
C ARG A 489 -21.26 -24.85 12.61
N ALA A 490 -22.46 -25.00 12.05
CA ALA A 490 -23.01 -24.10 11.02
C ALA A 490 -24.29 -23.43 11.49
N GLU A 491 -24.37 -22.14 11.21
CA GLU A 491 -25.62 -21.39 11.28
C GLU A 491 -25.88 -20.72 9.94
N GLY A 492 -26.60 -21.35 9.02
CA GLY A 492 -26.92 -20.70 7.74
C GLY A 492 -27.75 -19.43 7.92
N GLN A 493 -27.44 -18.35 7.20
CA GLN A 493 -28.45 -17.34 6.88
C GLN A 493 -29.42 -17.92 5.86
N VAL A 494 -30.59 -17.30 5.74
CA VAL A 494 -31.57 -17.68 4.72
C VAL A 494 -30.92 -17.49 3.34
N PRO A 495 -30.69 -18.55 2.55
CA PRO A 495 -30.23 -18.34 1.19
C PRO A 495 -31.32 -17.57 0.44
N SER A 496 -30.95 -16.47 -0.20
CA SER A 496 -31.71 -15.94 -1.33
C SER A 496 -31.93 -17.10 -2.32
N PRO A 497 -33.06 -17.18 -3.04
CA PRO A 497 -33.24 -18.18 -4.08
C PRO A 497 -32.03 -18.17 -5.04
N GLY A 498 -31.25 -19.27 -5.06
CA GLY A 498 -30.02 -19.39 -5.85
C GLY A 498 -28.70 -19.44 -5.06
N THR A 499 -28.68 -19.15 -3.76
CA THR A 499 -27.46 -19.25 -2.94
C THR A 499 -27.21 -20.72 -2.52
N GLN A 500 -25.95 -21.16 -2.66
CA GLN A 500 -25.52 -22.52 -2.31
C GLN A 500 -25.69 -22.76 -0.79
N LYS A 501 -26.13 -23.95 -0.39
CA LYS A 501 -26.21 -24.33 1.03
C LYS A 501 -24.82 -24.69 1.53
N ALA A 502 -24.51 -24.41 2.80
CA ALA A 502 -23.31 -24.97 3.42
C ALA A 502 -23.37 -26.51 3.38
N THR A 503 -22.29 -27.15 2.93
CA THR A 503 -22.20 -28.61 2.79
C THR A 503 -21.01 -29.16 3.57
N PHE A 504 -21.24 -30.25 4.28
CA PHE A 504 -20.27 -31.09 4.96
C PHE A 504 -20.23 -32.41 4.22
N SER A 505 -19.05 -32.83 3.76
CA SER A 505 -18.97 -34.05 2.98
C SER A 505 -17.69 -34.83 3.19
N ASN A 506 -17.83 -36.13 3.44
CA ASN A 506 -16.70 -37.04 3.60
C ASN A 506 -15.72 -36.65 4.73
N ASP A 507 -16.19 -35.90 5.72
CA ASP A 507 -15.39 -35.52 6.88
C ASP A 507 -15.33 -36.68 7.91
N SER A 508 -14.18 -36.82 8.56
CA SER A 508 -13.94 -37.81 9.62
C SER A 508 -13.72 -37.09 10.94
N ILE A 509 -14.67 -37.22 11.87
CA ILE A 509 -14.68 -36.54 13.16
C ILE A 509 -14.56 -37.60 14.26
N SER A 510 -13.55 -37.48 15.12
CA SER A 510 -13.35 -38.41 16.23
C SER A 510 -12.91 -37.70 17.50
N GLY A 511 -13.32 -38.21 18.66
CA GLY A 511 -12.82 -37.73 19.94
C GLY A 511 -13.83 -37.63 21.07
N VAL A 512 -13.45 -36.91 22.13
CA VAL A 512 -14.31 -36.54 23.26
C VAL A 512 -14.86 -35.14 23.00
N PHE A 513 -16.17 -34.99 23.07
CA PHE A 513 -16.86 -33.71 22.87
C PHE A 513 -17.72 -33.42 24.11
N ASP A 514 -17.70 -32.17 24.56
CA ASP A 514 -18.49 -31.75 25.73
C ASP A 514 -19.98 -31.52 25.35
N GLU A 515 -20.27 -31.33 24.06
CA GLU A 515 -21.63 -31.25 23.50
C GLU A 515 -21.78 -32.17 22.26
N ALA A 516 -22.18 -31.62 21.11
CA ALA A 516 -22.29 -32.35 19.85
C ALA A 516 -21.00 -32.28 19.04
N ALA A 517 -20.62 -33.37 18.39
CA ALA A 517 -19.52 -33.35 17.41
C ALA A 517 -19.85 -32.45 16.21
N VAL A 518 -21.14 -32.32 15.86
CA VAL A 518 -21.65 -31.51 14.74
C VAL A 518 -22.91 -30.78 15.19
N ILE A 519 -22.93 -29.45 15.04
CA ILE A 519 -24.12 -28.61 15.15
C ILE A 519 -24.41 -28.03 13.77
N ALA A 520 -25.61 -28.22 13.25
CA ALA A 520 -25.96 -27.83 11.90
C ALA A 520 -27.37 -27.24 11.83
N ASN A 521 -27.47 -25.96 11.44
CA ASN A 521 -28.71 -25.18 11.40
C ASN A 521 -28.92 -24.48 10.06
N GLY A 522 -30.17 -24.21 9.70
CA GLY A 522 -30.47 -23.31 8.59
C GLY A 522 -30.38 -23.96 7.19
N GLY A 523 -30.66 -25.26 7.09
CA GLY A 523 -30.70 -25.96 5.79
C GLY A 523 -29.35 -26.53 5.32
N VAL A 524 -28.41 -26.71 6.24
CA VAL A 524 -27.10 -27.36 6.04
C VAL A 524 -27.27 -28.80 5.54
N VAL A 525 -26.34 -29.27 4.72
CA VAL A 525 -26.27 -30.67 4.27
C VAL A 525 -25.05 -31.35 4.91
N VAL A 526 -25.24 -32.49 5.56
CA VAL A 526 -24.18 -33.36 6.11
C VAL A 526 -24.23 -34.71 5.40
N GLU A 527 -23.22 -35.00 4.59
CA GLU A 527 -23.21 -36.14 3.68
C GLU A 527 -21.96 -37.01 3.80
N SER A 528 -22.13 -38.33 3.89
CA SER A 528 -21.01 -39.28 3.84
C SER A 528 -19.95 -39.06 4.93
N CYS A 529 -20.30 -38.42 6.04
CA CYS A 529 -19.37 -38.17 7.15
C CYS A 529 -19.26 -39.40 8.07
N ARG A 530 -18.13 -39.49 8.78
CA ARG A 530 -17.89 -40.49 9.83
C ARG A 530 -17.67 -39.78 11.15
N ILE A 531 -18.53 -40.04 12.13
CA ILE A 531 -18.49 -39.38 13.44
C ILE A 531 -18.32 -40.45 14.52
N TRP A 532 -17.20 -40.38 15.25
CA TRP A 532 -16.81 -41.30 16.32
C TRP A 532 -16.64 -40.54 17.63
N THR A 533 -17.67 -40.52 18.47
CA THR A 533 -17.59 -39.80 19.75
C THR A 533 -17.38 -40.76 20.92
N LYS A 534 -16.60 -40.34 21.90
CA LYS A 534 -16.46 -41.01 23.19
C LYS A 534 -17.26 -40.23 24.24
N LEU A 535 -18.07 -40.93 25.01
CA LEU A 535 -18.83 -40.34 26.13
C LEU A 535 -17.86 -39.81 27.20
N PRO A 536 -18.09 -38.60 27.76
CA PRO A 536 -17.32 -38.12 28.90
C PRO A 536 -17.51 -39.03 30.12
N ALA A 537 -16.47 -39.20 30.92
CA ALA A 537 -16.46 -40.14 32.06
C ALA A 537 -17.35 -39.71 33.23
N ILE A 538 -17.74 -38.44 33.29
CA ILE A 538 -18.59 -37.84 34.33
C ILE A 538 -19.69 -37.05 33.61
N LEU A 539 -20.95 -37.49 33.77
CA LEU A 539 -22.12 -36.77 33.28
C LEU A 539 -22.65 -35.87 34.42
N PRO A 540 -22.68 -34.54 34.27
CA PRO A 540 -23.27 -33.67 35.28
C PRO A 540 -24.79 -33.70 35.17
N ASP A 541 -25.46 -34.53 35.99
CA ASP A 541 -26.92 -34.52 36.22
C ASP A 541 -27.79 -34.66 34.92
N PRO A 542 -29.15 -34.70 34.95
CA PRO A 542 -29.91 -35.13 33.78
C PRO A 542 -30.10 -33.98 32.78
N VAL A 543 -29.00 -33.56 32.15
CA VAL A 543 -29.05 -32.70 30.96
C VAL A 543 -29.02 -33.60 29.73
N PRO A 544 -29.99 -33.50 28.80
CA PRO A 544 -29.96 -34.27 27.56
C PRO A 544 -28.73 -33.88 26.74
N LEU A 545 -27.74 -34.77 26.73
CA LEU A 545 -26.53 -34.65 25.90
C LEU A 545 -26.88 -35.06 24.47
N SER A 546 -26.87 -34.09 23.57
CA SER A 546 -27.03 -34.35 22.12
C SER A 546 -25.67 -34.72 21.54
N ILE A 547 -25.39 -36.01 21.45
CA ILE A 547 -24.10 -36.52 21.00
C ILE A 547 -24.24 -36.99 19.55
N GLY A 548 -23.56 -36.31 18.63
CA GLY A 548 -23.60 -36.62 17.20
C GLY A 548 -23.88 -35.38 16.37
N ILE A 549 -25.10 -35.27 15.85
CA ILE A 549 -25.58 -34.13 15.05
C ILE A 549 -26.74 -33.47 15.78
N MET A 550 -26.65 -32.16 16.00
CA MET A 550 -27.74 -31.36 16.59
C MET A 550 -28.25 -30.32 15.59
N GLY A 551 -29.57 -30.26 15.41
CA GLY A 551 -30.26 -29.18 14.69
C GLY A 551 -30.97 -28.23 15.64
N LEU A 552 -30.57 -26.97 15.65
CA LEU A 552 -31.16 -25.84 16.35
C LEU A 552 -31.84 -24.91 15.31
N GLY A 553 -33.16 -25.05 15.13
CA GLY A 553 -33.93 -24.10 14.32
C GLY A 553 -35.15 -24.67 13.60
N THR A 554 -35.88 -23.79 12.90
CA THR A 554 -37.16 -24.11 12.23
C THR A 554 -37.01 -24.72 10.83
N LYS A 555 -35.80 -24.76 10.25
CA LYS A 555 -35.53 -25.35 8.93
C LYS A 555 -34.66 -26.59 9.05
N ALA A 556 -35.09 -27.67 8.39
CA ALA A 556 -34.47 -28.98 8.48
C ALA A 556 -33.04 -29.03 7.94
N THR A 557 -32.13 -29.60 8.72
CA THR A 557 -30.81 -30.06 8.29
C THR A 557 -30.97 -31.37 7.53
N THR A 558 -30.23 -31.55 6.44
CA THR A 558 -30.28 -32.78 5.63
C THR A 558 -29.08 -33.65 5.96
N VAL A 559 -29.29 -34.85 6.48
CA VAL A 559 -28.24 -35.83 6.75
C VAL A 559 -28.37 -37.03 5.79
N ARG A 560 -27.29 -37.39 5.09
CA ARG A 560 -27.28 -38.50 4.11
C ARG A 560 -26.02 -39.33 4.26
N ASN A 561 -26.11 -40.65 4.15
CA ASN A 561 -24.96 -41.57 4.12
C ASN A 561 -23.93 -41.37 5.27
N THR A 562 -24.34 -40.74 6.37
CA THR A 562 -23.44 -40.36 7.48
C THR A 562 -23.53 -41.41 8.57
N THR A 563 -22.37 -41.88 9.04
CA THR A 563 -22.26 -42.87 10.11
C THR A 563 -21.90 -42.18 11.42
N VAL A 564 -22.72 -42.37 12.45
CA VAL A 564 -22.44 -41.94 13.82
C VAL A 564 -22.24 -43.18 14.69
N LYS A 565 -21.12 -43.25 15.39
CA LYS A 565 -20.79 -44.31 16.35
C LYS A 565 -20.35 -43.67 17.66
N MET A 566 -20.90 -44.17 18.76
CA MET A 566 -20.59 -43.71 20.10
C MET A 566 -19.94 -44.83 20.90
N TYR A 567 -18.95 -44.50 21.70
CA TYR A 567 -18.26 -45.44 22.58
C TYR A 567 -18.37 -44.97 24.04
N SER A 568 -18.95 -45.81 24.89
CA SER A 568 -18.91 -45.64 26.35
C SER A 568 -17.79 -46.48 26.95
N SER A 569 -17.06 -45.93 27.92
CA SER A 569 -16.19 -46.72 28.80
C SER A 569 -16.88 -47.16 30.10
N SER A 570 -18.13 -46.76 30.35
CA SER A 570 -18.90 -47.15 31.54
C SER A 570 -19.99 -48.18 31.22
N THR A 571 -20.24 -49.08 32.16
CA THR A 571 -21.33 -50.06 32.17
C THR A 571 -22.66 -49.47 32.66
N SER A 572 -22.71 -48.17 32.97
CA SER A 572 -23.89 -47.47 33.48
C SER A 572 -24.81 -46.97 32.36
N THR A 573 -26.11 -46.91 32.66
CA THR A 573 -27.20 -46.55 31.76
C THR A 573 -26.92 -45.30 30.91
N VAL A 574 -26.87 -45.50 29.59
CA VAL A 574 -26.75 -44.44 28.59
C VAL A 574 -28.02 -43.57 28.67
N PRO A 575 -27.92 -42.23 28.89
CA PRO A 575 -29.09 -41.34 28.84
C PRO A 575 -29.79 -41.42 27.48
N ALA A 576 -31.09 -41.11 27.44
CA ALA A 576 -31.86 -41.11 26.20
C ALA A 576 -31.17 -40.25 25.11
N ILE A 577 -30.72 -40.91 24.06
CA ILE A 577 -30.06 -40.28 22.91
C ILE A 577 -31.15 -39.64 22.05
N GLN A 578 -31.17 -38.32 21.94
CA GLN A 578 -31.88 -37.65 20.86
C GLN A 578 -30.98 -37.59 19.62
N VAL A 579 -31.22 -38.51 18.67
CA VAL A 579 -30.86 -38.27 17.27
C VAL A 579 -32.01 -37.43 16.70
N ALA A 580 -31.79 -36.11 16.57
CA ALA A 580 -32.77 -35.20 15.98
C ALA A 580 -32.74 -35.25 14.45
#